data_AF-A0A939F0V2-F1
#
_entry.id   AF-A0A939F0V2-F1
#
_cell.length_a   1.000
_cell.length_b   1.000
_cell.length_c   1.000
_cell.angle_alpha   90.00
_cell.angle_beta   90.00
_cell.angle_gamma   90.00
#
_symmetry.space_group_name_H-M   'P 1'
#
loop_
_entity.id
_entity.type
_entity.pdbx_description
1 polymer ?
#
loop_
_entity_poly.entity_id
_entity_poly.type
_entity_poly.pdbx_seq_one_letter_code
_entity_poly.pdbx_strand_id
1 'polypeptide(L)'
;MVSLFLTASTCPWTRKSIRQSSDYDLDHLLPLAVYPVNELWNLVPVDREFNQRIKRDRVPFDQRLREAEPWLAEAYRGYDRSCSLRQAVQEDAALRFSAIQHQPDFAAALGQQAVEFSNGVAAARYVMRF
;
A
#
# COMPACT_ATOMS: atom_id res chain seq x y z
N MET A 1 3.10 -11.42 -16.75
CA MET A 1 3.33 -10.16 -16.01
C MET A 1 2.07 -9.32 -16.16
N VAL A 2 1.16 -9.39 -15.18
CA VAL A 2 -0.12 -8.66 -15.23
C VAL A 2 0.22 -7.19 -15.04
N SER A 3 -0.07 -6.34 -16.04
CA SER A 3 0.10 -4.90 -15.92
C SER A 3 -1.02 -4.36 -15.02
N LEU A 4 -0.82 -4.47 -13.70
CA LEU A 4 -1.82 -4.17 -12.67
C LEU A 4 -2.18 -2.68 -12.61
N PHE A 5 -1.36 -1.81 -13.23
CA PHE A 5 -1.52 -0.36 -13.22
C PHE A 5 -1.31 0.22 -14.63
N LEU A 6 -2.32 0.11 -15.50
CA LEU A 6 -2.31 0.67 -16.86
C LEU A 6 -2.70 2.16 -16.91
N THR A 7 -2.91 2.84 -15.78
CA THR A 7 -2.99 4.30 -15.78
C THR A 7 -2.02 4.89 -14.80
N ALA A 8 -1.79 6.20 -14.98
CA ALA A 8 -1.12 7.02 -14.01
C ALA A 8 -1.65 6.75 -12.60
N SER A 9 -0.73 6.50 -11.67
CA SER A 9 -0.96 6.52 -10.23
C SER A 9 0.09 7.44 -9.59
N THR A 10 -0.10 7.78 -8.32
CA THR A 10 0.85 8.61 -7.57
C THR A 10 1.58 7.75 -6.54
N CYS A 11 2.91 7.78 -6.55
CA CYS A 11 3.72 7.12 -5.53
C CYS A 11 3.36 7.69 -4.15
N PRO A 12 2.96 6.86 -3.16
CA PRO A 12 2.53 7.35 -1.85
C PRO A 12 3.63 8.04 -1.06
N TRP A 13 4.90 7.70 -1.32
CA TRP A 13 6.04 8.21 -0.55
C TRP A 13 6.71 9.45 -1.15
N THR A 14 6.65 9.61 -2.47
CA THR A 14 7.34 10.69 -3.19
C THR A 14 6.40 11.64 -3.90
N ARG A 15 5.11 11.29 -4.01
CA ARG A 15 4.10 12.01 -4.80
C ARG A 15 4.43 12.12 -6.29
N LYS A 16 5.40 11.33 -6.76
CA LYS A 16 5.77 11.27 -8.17
C LYS A 16 4.70 10.50 -8.94
N SER A 17 4.31 11.04 -10.10
CA SER A 17 3.41 10.34 -11.02
C SER A 17 4.13 9.14 -11.64
N ILE A 18 3.54 7.95 -11.48
CA ILE A 18 3.95 6.69 -12.07
C ILE A 18 3.15 6.52 -13.35
N ARG A 19 3.81 6.54 -14.51
CA ARG A 19 3.13 6.47 -15.82
C ARG A 19 3.46 5.22 -16.61
N GLN A 20 4.63 4.64 -16.37
CA GLN A 20 5.13 3.47 -17.09
C GLN A 20 5.54 2.39 -16.09
N SER A 21 5.50 1.12 -16.51
CA SER A 21 5.92 -0.02 -15.66
C SER A 21 7.40 -0.01 -15.28
N SER A 22 8.24 0.69 -16.05
CA SER A 22 9.66 0.89 -15.72
C SER A 22 9.85 1.79 -14.50
N ASP A 23 8.89 2.65 -14.18
CA ASP A 23 9.05 3.73 -13.21
C ASP A 23 8.74 3.29 -11.77
N TYR A 24 8.16 2.10 -11.60
CA TYR A 24 7.72 1.62 -10.30
C TYR A 24 8.14 0.19 -9.99
N ASP A 25 8.17 -0.10 -8.68
CA ASP A 25 8.14 -1.44 -8.10
C ASP A 25 6.80 -1.62 -7.35
N LEU A 26 6.29 -2.85 -7.29
CA LEU A 26 5.27 -3.20 -6.29
C LEU A 26 5.99 -3.46 -4.98
N ASP A 27 5.57 -2.75 -3.95
CA ASP A 27 6.28 -2.72 -2.68
C ASP A 27 5.33 -2.91 -1.51
N HIS A 28 5.86 -3.52 -0.45
CA HIS A 28 5.12 -3.81 0.75
C HIS A 28 5.13 -2.60 1.72
N LEU A 29 3.96 -2.17 2.24
CA LEU A 29 3.92 -1.17 3.31
C LEU A 29 4.72 -1.63 4.54
N LEU A 30 4.51 -2.89 4.91
CA LEU A 30 5.28 -3.62 5.91
C LEU A 30 6.18 -4.65 5.21
N PRO A 31 7.52 -4.50 5.28
CA PRO A 31 8.45 -5.48 4.71
C PRO A 31 8.20 -6.90 5.25
N LEU A 32 8.40 -7.93 4.43
CA LEU A 32 8.20 -9.32 4.84
C LEU A 32 9.05 -9.74 6.05
N ALA A 33 10.25 -9.19 6.18
CA ALA A 33 11.11 -9.39 7.35
C ALA A 33 10.53 -8.80 8.64
N VAL A 34 9.67 -7.78 8.54
CA VAL A 34 8.96 -7.15 9.66
C VAL A 34 7.63 -7.84 9.91
N TYR A 35 6.85 -8.16 8.88
CA TYR A 35 5.54 -8.78 8.98
C TYR A 35 5.29 -9.67 7.75
N PRO A 36 5.33 -11.02 7.90
CA PRO A 36 5.30 -11.93 6.75
C PRO A 36 3.89 -12.06 6.19
N VAL A 37 3.51 -11.13 5.31
CA VAL A 37 2.15 -10.97 4.76
C VAL A 37 2.27 -10.57 3.29
N ASN A 38 1.48 -11.21 2.42
CA ASN A 38 1.52 -11.02 0.96
C ASN A 38 0.17 -10.60 0.36
N GLU A 39 -0.78 -10.29 1.23
CA GLU A 39 -2.10 -9.78 0.91
C GLU A 39 -2.03 -8.42 0.21
N LEU A 40 -2.94 -8.19 -0.74
CA LEU A 40 -2.95 -7.00 -1.61
C LEU A 40 -3.11 -5.68 -0.85
N TRP A 41 -3.70 -5.69 0.35
CA TRP A 41 -3.75 -4.49 1.20
C TRP A 41 -2.35 -4.01 1.60
N ASN A 42 -1.34 -4.89 1.61
CA ASN A 42 0.03 -4.54 1.94
C ASN A 42 0.85 -4.16 0.70
N LEU A 43 0.31 -4.21 -0.52
CA LEU A 43 1.05 -3.98 -1.77
C LEU A 43 0.59 -2.71 -2.47
N VAL A 44 1.52 -1.84 -2.85
CA VAL A 44 1.24 -0.60 -3.60
C VAL A 44 2.34 -0.29 -4.63
N PRO A 45 2.03 0.42 -5.73
CA PRO A 45 3.06 0.89 -6.67
C PRO A 45 3.85 2.04 -6.06
N VAL A 46 5.18 1.93 -6.07
CA VAL A 46 6.10 2.90 -5.48
C VAL A 46 7.16 3.28 -6.50
N ASP A 47 7.58 4.55 -6.51
CA ASP A 47 8.72 5.02 -7.30
C ASP A 47 9.94 4.11 -7.10
N ARG A 48 10.42 3.52 -8.20
CA ARG A 48 11.47 2.49 -8.18
C ARG A 48 12.74 2.94 -7.47
N GLU A 49 13.24 4.12 -7.80
CA GLU A 49 14.49 4.62 -7.25
C GLU A 49 14.38 4.86 -5.75
N PHE A 50 13.30 5.50 -5.31
CA PHE A 50 13.02 5.71 -3.90
C PHE A 50 12.87 4.37 -3.17
N ASN A 51 12.15 3.41 -3.75
CA ASN A 51 11.93 2.11 -3.14
C ASN A 51 13.26 1.39 -2.86
N GLN A 52 14.10 1.30 -3.88
CA GLN A 52 15.33 0.50 -3.84
C GLN A 52 16.46 1.17 -3.05
N ARG A 53 16.52 2.50 -3.02
CA ARG A 53 17.65 3.24 -2.41
C ARG A 53 17.31 3.83 -1.05
N ILE A 54 16.06 4.24 -0.85
CA ILE A 54 15.61 4.93 0.37
C ILE A 54 14.72 4.00 1.19
N LYS A 55 13.52 3.64 0.75
CA LYS A 55 12.60 2.85 1.58
C LYS A 55 13.24 1.53 2.04
N ARG A 56 13.65 0.66 1.11
CA ARG A 56 14.20 -0.67 1.40
C ARG A 56 13.32 -1.41 2.43
N ASP A 57 13.93 -2.05 3.41
CA ASP A 57 13.25 -2.76 4.50
C ASP A 57 12.79 -1.86 5.67
N ARG A 58 12.66 -0.54 5.44
CA ARG A 58 12.22 0.41 6.47
C ARG A 58 10.72 0.66 6.38
N VAL A 59 10.10 0.94 7.53
CA VAL A 59 8.69 1.33 7.62
C VAL A 59 8.58 2.86 7.72
N PRO A 60 7.64 3.54 7.06
CA PRO A 60 7.57 4.99 7.16
C PRO A 60 7.28 5.47 8.59
N PHE A 61 7.75 6.67 8.94
CA PHE A 61 7.30 7.34 10.18
C PHE A 61 5.80 7.60 10.15
N ASP A 62 5.20 7.68 11.33
CA ASP A 62 3.76 7.90 11.50
C ASP A 62 3.23 9.10 10.69
N GLN A 63 3.90 10.25 10.77
CA GLN A 63 3.54 11.42 9.97
C GLN A 63 3.54 11.11 8.46
N ARG A 64 4.58 10.42 7.97
CA ARG A 64 4.72 10.05 6.56
C ARG A 64 3.64 9.05 6.12
N LEU A 65 3.23 8.12 6.99
CA LEU A 65 2.09 7.22 6.74
C LEU A 65 0.78 8.00 6.61
N ARG A 66 0.49 8.92 7.53
CA ARG A 66 -0.74 9.75 7.48
C ARG A 66 -0.78 10.62 6.22
N GLU A 67 0.34 11.24 5.87
CA GLU A 67 0.45 12.04 4.63
C GLU A 67 0.28 11.18 3.36
N ALA A 68 0.57 9.89 3.44
CA ALA A 68 0.47 8.96 2.33
C ALA A 68 -0.95 8.40 2.13
N GLU A 69 -1.82 8.48 3.13
CA GLU A 69 -3.13 7.82 3.16
C GLU A 69 -3.99 8.10 1.90
N PRO A 70 -4.12 9.35 1.40
CA PRO A 70 -4.92 9.60 0.20
C PRO A 70 -4.38 8.90 -1.06
N TRP A 71 -3.06 8.73 -1.15
CA TRP A 71 -2.38 8.10 -2.27
C TRP A 71 -2.44 6.57 -2.18
N LEU A 72 -2.45 6.03 -0.96
CA LEU A 72 -2.75 4.60 -0.73
C LEU A 72 -4.19 4.28 -1.15
N ALA A 73 -5.15 5.13 -0.78
CA ALA A 73 -6.53 4.99 -1.22
C ALA A 73 -6.67 5.08 -2.75
N GLU A 74 -5.92 5.98 -3.41
CA GLU A 74 -5.84 6.03 -4.87
C GLU A 74 -5.30 4.72 -5.47
N ALA A 75 -4.23 4.17 -4.90
CA ALA A 75 -3.67 2.89 -5.34
C ALA A 75 -4.68 1.74 -5.20
N TYR A 76 -5.40 1.66 -4.08
CA TYR A 76 -6.42 0.63 -3.85
C TYR A 76 -7.62 0.76 -4.78
N ARG A 77 -8.07 1.99 -5.10
CA ARG A 77 -9.06 2.21 -6.18
C ARG A 77 -8.56 1.72 -7.53
N GLY A 78 -7.25 1.71 -7.74
CA GLY A 78 -6.63 1.11 -8.92
C GLY A 78 -7.01 -0.38 -9.11
N TYR A 79 -7.14 -1.13 -8.02
CA TYR A 79 -7.51 -2.56 -8.07
C TYR A 79 -8.94 -2.78 -8.56
N ASP A 80 -9.84 -1.81 -8.41
CA ASP A 80 -11.24 -1.93 -8.86
C ASP A 80 -11.38 -2.12 -10.37
N ARG A 81 -10.32 -1.88 -11.14
CA ARG A 81 -10.37 -1.97 -12.60
C ARG A 81 -10.29 -3.40 -13.12
N SER A 82 -9.88 -4.34 -12.28
CA SER A 82 -9.97 -5.77 -12.57
C SER A 82 -10.91 -6.42 -11.59
N CYS A 83 -11.90 -7.18 -12.09
CA CYS A 83 -12.81 -7.93 -11.24
C CYS A 83 -12.06 -8.88 -10.29
N SER A 84 -11.02 -9.57 -10.80
CA SER A 84 -10.22 -10.49 -9.99
C SER A 84 -9.39 -9.79 -8.91
N LEU A 85 -8.85 -8.60 -9.19
CA LEU A 85 -8.08 -7.84 -8.21
C LEU A 85 -8.99 -7.20 -7.16
N ARG A 86 -10.13 -6.67 -7.60
CA ARG A 86 -11.16 -6.15 -6.70
C ARG A 86 -11.59 -7.22 -5.70
N GLN A 87 -11.90 -8.42 -6.20
CA GLN A 87 -12.27 -9.53 -5.34
C GLN A 87 -11.11 -9.91 -4.40
N ALA A 88 -9.90 -10.09 -4.93
CA ALA A 88 -8.76 -10.47 -4.12
C ALA A 88 -8.43 -9.45 -3.02
N VAL A 89 -8.44 -8.14 -3.31
CA VAL A 89 -8.15 -7.12 -2.28
C VAL A 89 -9.25 -7.07 -1.23
N GLN A 90 -10.50 -7.31 -1.61
CA GLN A 90 -11.61 -7.37 -0.65
C GLN A 90 -11.51 -8.59 0.25
N GLU A 91 -11.21 -9.76 -0.29
CA GLU A 91 -11.01 -11.01 0.47
C GLU A 91 -9.81 -10.87 1.42
N ASP A 92 -8.67 -10.42 0.90
CA ASP A 92 -7.44 -10.17 1.66
C ASP A 92 -7.64 -9.15 2.78
N ALA A 93 -8.35 -8.06 2.50
CA ALA A 93 -8.67 -7.06 3.52
C ALA A 93 -9.64 -7.63 4.56
N ALA A 94 -10.65 -8.40 4.17
CA ALA A 94 -11.64 -8.96 5.10
C ALA A 94 -11.02 -9.93 6.13
N LEU A 95 -9.92 -10.60 5.80
CA LEU A 95 -9.17 -11.45 6.75
C LEU A 95 -8.65 -10.68 7.97
N ARG A 96 -8.44 -9.37 7.85
CA ARG A 96 -7.81 -8.53 8.88
C ARG A 96 -8.63 -7.34 9.31
N PHE A 97 -9.31 -6.70 8.38
CA PHE A 97 -10.05 -5.46 8.51
C PHE A 97 -11.54 -5.70 8.23
N SER A 98 -12.16 -6.64 8.95
CA SER A 98 -13.58 -7.01 8.74
C SER A 98 -14.55 -5.83 8.86
N ALA A 99 -14.21 -4.81 9.65
CA ALA A 99 -15.01 -3.61 9.84
C ALA A 99 -15.18 -2.73 8.59
N ILE A 100 -14.31 -2.89 7.57
CA ILE A 100 -14.34 -2.03 6.38
C ILE A 100 -15.03 -2.67 5.17
N GLN A 101 -15.39 -3.95 5.23
CA GLN A 101 -15.87 -4.72 4.08
C GLN A 101 -17.09 -4.09 3.37
N HIS A 102 -17.95 -3.42 4.13
CA HIS A 102 -19.18 -2.80 3.62
C HIS A 102 -19.13 -1.26 3.64
N GLN A 103 -17.94 -0.67 3.78
CA GLN A 103 -17.80 0.79 3.79
C GLN A 103 -18.06 1.35 2.38
N PRO A 104 -18.80 2.48 2.24
CA PRO A 104 -19.10 3.08 0.95
C PRO A 104 -17.85 3.47 0.14
N ASP A 105 -16.80 3.96 0.82
CA ASP A 105 -15.47 4.16 0.24
C ASP A 105 -14.49 3.14 0.84
N PHE A 106 -14.59 1.91 0.36
CA PHE A 106 -13.73 0.80 0.79
C PHE A 106 -12.24 1.14 0.67
N ALA A 107 -11.83 1.81 -0.41
CA ALA A 107 -10.43 2.12 -0.66
C ALA A 107 -9.86 3.17 0.32
N ALA A 108 -10.64 4.21 0.64
CA ALA A 108 -10.25 5.16 1.69
C ALA A 108 -10.17 4.48 3.07
N ALA A 109 -11.19 3.68 3.41
CA ALA A 109 -11.20 2.93 4.67
C ALA A 109 -10.02 1.96 4.77
N LEU A 110 -9.65 1.30 3.66
CA LEU A 110 -8.48 0.42 3.60
C LEU A 110 -7.17 1.20 3.75
N GLY A 111 -7.07 2.38 3.13
CA GLY A 111 -5.95 3.33 3.32
C GLY A 111 -5.71 3.63 4.80
N GLN A 112 -6.76 4.07 5.49
CA GLN A 112 -6.71 4.38 6.91
C GLN A 112 -6.30 3.16 7.76
N GLN A 113 -6.96 2.01 7.56
CA GLN A 113 -6.67 0.79 8.34
C GLN A 113 -5.24 0.28 8.09
N ALA A 114 -4.74 0.33 6.85
CA ALA A 114 -3.38 -0.05 6.53
C ALA A 114 -2.34 0.87 7.21
N VAL A 115 -2.60 2.19 7.27
CA VAL A 115 -1.76 3.16 7.98
C VAL A 115 -1.73 2.87 9.48
N GLU A 116 -2.90 2.74 10.10
CA GLU A 116 -3.04 2.47 11.53
C GLU A 116 -2.33 1.17 11.91
N PHE A 117 -2.56 0.11 11.13
CA PHE A 117 -1.94 -1.20 11.33
C PHE A 117 -0.42 -1.14 11.17
N SER A 118 0.06 -0.53 10.09
CA SER A 118 1.50 -0.42 9.80
C SER A 118 2.24 0.34 10.90
N ASN A 119 1.65 1.44 11.39
CA ASN A 119 2.24 2.20 12.48
C ASN A 119 2.25 1.41 13.80
N GLY A 120 1.18 0.68 14.10
CA GLY A 120 1.08 -0.19 15.28
C GLY A 120 2.13 -1.31 15.27
N VAL A 121 2.31 -1.99 14.14
CA VAL A 121 3.35 -3.02 13.96
C VAL A 121 4.74 -2.42 14.16
N ALA A 122 5.00 -1.27 13.53
CA ALA A 122 6.30 -0.62 13.63
C ALA A 122 6.62 -0.11 15.05
N ALA A 123 5.61 0.32 15.82
CA ALA A 123 5.77 0.68 17.23
C ALA A 123 6.06 -0.55 18.11
N ALA A 124 5.43 -1.68 17.84
CA ALA A 124 5.58 -2.91 18.63
C ALA A 124 6.90 -3.66 18.35
N ARG A 125 7.50 -3.50 17.16
CA ARG A 125 8.62 -4.34 16.68
C ARG A 125 9.98 -3.62 16.59
N TYR A 126 10.10 -2.39 17.09
CA TYR A 126 11.35 -1.60 17.06
C TYR A 126 12.07 -1.62 15.68
N VAL A 127 11.32 -1.32 14.62
CA VAL A 127 11.83 -1.37 13.24
C VAL A 127 12.55 -0.08 12.84
N MET A 128 13.47 -0.18 11.88
CA MET A 128 14.05 1.00 11.24
C MET A 128 12.97 1.77 10.46
N ARG A 129 13.01 3.10 10.57
CA ARG A 129 12.04 4.00 9.94
C ARG A 129 12.67 5.02 8.97
N PHE A 130 11.85 5.61 8.11
CA PHE A 130 12.23 6.65 7.12
C PHE A 130 11.12 7.69 6.90
#